data_AF-A0A9P1T474-F1
#
_entry.id   AF-A0A9P1T474-F1
#
_cell.length_a   1.000
_cell.length_b   1.000
_cell.length_c   1.000
_cell.angle_alpha   90.00
_cell.angle_beta   90.00
_cell.angle_gamma   90.00
#
_symmetry.space_group_name_H-M   'P 1'
#
loop_
_entity.id
_entity.type
_entity.pdbx_description
1 polymer ?
#
loop_
_entity_poly.entity_id
_entity_poly.type
_entity_poly.pdbx_seq_one_letter_code
_entity_poly.pdbx_strand_id
1 'polypeptide(L)'
;MEIYITTNDEGFLTGFSTTECTPGKKIEIDENNVFFQRGFASYKYVENQLIYDENKEKELQYKKALQEAKPSAEEQILTTQEALVDMYEQNTKLEQQLIETQLAMVDMYEANL
;
A
#
# COMPACT_ATOMS: atom_id res chain seq x y z
N MET A 1 -2.50 -8.03 35.37
CA MET A 1 -3.31 -6.94 34.78
C MET A 1 -4.50 -7.55 34.08
N GLU A 2 -5.69 -6.98 34.25
CA GLU A 2 -6.87 -7.42 33.52
C GLU A 2 -7.03 -6.61 32.24
N ILE A 3 -7.25 -7.29 31.11
CA ILE A 3 -7.58 -6.64 29.83
C ILE A 3 -8.77 -7.35 29.17
N TYR A 4 -9.47 -6.62 28.34
CA TYR A 4 -10.56 -7.11 27.51
C TYR A 4 -10.08 -7.18 26.07
N ILE A 5 -10.23 -8.33 25.44
CA ILE A 5 -9.80 -8.55 24.05
C ILE A 5 -10.99 -8.77 23.14
N THR A 6 -10.87 -8.34 21.90
CA THR A 6 -11.80 -8.68 20.82
C THR A 6 -11.09 -9.59 19.83
N THR A 7 -11.82 -10.53 19.24
CA THR A 7 -11.28 -11.49 18.28
C THR A 7 -12.08 -11.48 16.98
N ASN A 8 -11.45 -11.86 15.88
CA ASN A 8 -12.15 -12.18 14.63
C ASN A 8 -12.75 -13.62 14.68
N ASP A 9 -13.42 -14.01 13.60
CA ASP A 9 -14.05 -15.34 13.47
C ASP A 9 -13.04 -16.51 13.55
N GLU A 10 -11.78 -16.26 13.22
CA GLU A 10 -10.68 -17.25 13.29
C GLU A 10 -10.07 -17.36 14.70
N GLY A 11 -10.44 -16.45 15.62
CA GLY A 11 -9.93 -16.37 16.99
C GLY A 11 -8.69 -15.50 17.20
N PHE A 12 -8.21 -14.80 16.16
CA PHE A 12 -7.11 -13.84 16.27
C PHE A 12 -7.58 -12.52 16.86
N LEU A 13 -6.71 -11.86 17.61
CA LEU A 13 -7.04 -10.60 18.28
C LEU A 13 -7.20 -9.46 17.26
N THR A 14 -8.29 -8.70 17.40
CA THR A 14 -8.58 -7.50 16.60
C THR A 14 -8.39 -6.22 17.39
N GLY A 15 -8.31 -6.32 18.71
CA GLY A 15 -8.08 -5.19 19.60
C GLY A 15 -8.03 -5.64 21.06
N PHE A 16 -7.55 -4.73 21.91
CA PHE A 16 -7.63 -4.89 23.36
C PHE A 16 -7.97 -3.56 24.02
N SER A 17 -8.55 -3.64 25.21
CA SER A 17 -8.97 -2.52 26.04
C SER A 17 -8.67 -2.81 27.51
N THR A 18 -8.37 -1.78 28.27
CA THR A 18 -8.27 -1.86 29.74
C THR A 18 -9.63 -1.69 30.43
N THR A 19 -10.62 -1.21 29.69
CA THR A 19 -12.01 -1.08 30.14
C THR A 19 -12.88 -2.15 29.49
N GLU A 20 -13.95 -2.53 30.19
CA GLU A 20 -14.91 -3.53 29.71
C GLU A 20 -15.45 -3.18 28.32
N CYS A 21 -15.41 -4.14 27.41
CA CYS A 21 -15.93 -4.00 26.06
C CYS A 21 -16.88 -5.16 25.72
N THR A 22 -17.96 -4.85 25.00
CA THR A 22 -18.93 -5.82 24.50
C THR A 22 -19.08 -5.63 22.98
N PRO A 23 -18.82 -6.66 22.15
CA PRO A 23 -18.36 -8.00 22.50
C PRO A 23 -16.87 -7.98 22.90
N GLY A 24 -16.51 -8.68 23.99
CA GLY A 24 -15.14 -8.77 24.47
C GLY A 24 -14.96 -9.90 25.49
N LYS A 25 -13.76 -10.48 25.54
CA LYS A 25 -13.40 -11.53 26.51
C LYS A 25 -12.40 -10.97 27.51
N LYS A 26 -12.65 -11.20 28.80
CA LYS A 26 -11.73 -10.79 29.87
C LYS A 26 -10.61 -11.82 30.00
N ILE A 27 -9.37 -11.34 30.03
CA ILE A 27 -8.18 -12.17 30.29
C ILE A 27 -7.29 -11.49 31.32
N GLU A 28 -6.54 -12.31 32.05
CA GLU A 28 -5.48 -11.84 32.94
C GLU A 28 -4.14 -12.02 32.23
N ILE A 29 -3.37 -10.93 32.16
CA ILE A 29 -2.05 -10.91 31.53
C ILE A 29 -1.06 -10.17 32.44
N ASP A 30 0.20 -10.56 32.40
CA ASP A 30 1.27 -9.79 33.04
C ASP A 30 1.42 -8.43 32.35
N GLU A 31 1.54 -7.35 33.11
CA GLU A 31 1.78 -5.99 32.61
C GLU A 31 3.11 -5.89 31.84
N ASN A 32 4.09 -6.74 32.19
CA ASN A 32 5.38 -6.81 31.53
C ASN A 32 5.41 -7.84 30.38
N ASN A 33 4.24 -8.37 30.00
CA ASN A 33 4.18 -9.37 28.95
C ASN A 33 4.59 -8.77 27.59
N VAL A 34 5.33 -9.56 26.82
CA VAL A 34 5.78 -9.22 25.45
C VAL A 34 4.61 -8.93 24.50
N PHE A 35 3.39 -9.34 24.87
CA PHE A 35 2.14 -8.95 24.22
C PHE A 35 2.05 -7.44 23.96
N PHE A 36 2.39 -6.59 24.94
CA PHE A 36 2.30 -5.13 24.79
C PHE A 36 3.43 -4.54 23.93
N GLN A 37 4.47 -5.32 23.66
CA GLN A 37 5.59 -4.93 22.81
C GLN A 37 5.42 -5.40 21.36
N ARG A 38 4.54 -6.38 21.12
CA ARG A 38 4.34 -7.03 19.81
C ARG A 38 3.03 -6.60 19.17
N GLY A 39 2.86 -6.91 17.90
CA GLY A 39 1.58 -6.73 17.22
C GLY A 39 0.51 -7.64 17.84
N PHE A 40 -0.51 -7.06 18.47
CA PHE A 40 -1.58 -7.84 19.13
C PHE A 40 -2.29 -8.79 18.15
N ALA A 41 -2.36 -8.45 16.86
CA ALA A 41 -2.99 -9.25 15.82
C ALA A 41 -2.30 -10.60 15.53
N SER A 42 -1.08 -10.80 16.03
CA SER A 42 -0.34 -12.06 15.94
C SER A 42 -0.70 -13.05 17.05
N TYR A 43 -1.57 -12.66 17.97
CA TYR A 43 -2.04 -13.53 19.04
C TYR A 43 -3.40 -14.14 18.69
N LYS A 44 -3.54 -15.42 19.00
CA LYS A 44 -4.79 -16.18 18.92
C LYS A 44 -5.29 -16.47 20.32
N TYR A 45 -6.57 -16.25 20.54
CA TYR A 45 -7.21 -16.58 21.80
C TYR A 45 -7.78 -18.00 21.76
N VAL A 46 -7.28 -18.87 22.64
CA VAL A 46 -7.69 -20.27 22.77
C VAL A 46 -7.77 -20.61 24.25
N GLU A 47 -8.90 -21.15 24.71
CA GLU A 47 -9.07 -21.66 26.10
C GLU A 47 -8.60 -20.68 27.20
N ASN A 48 -9.08 -19.44 27.19
CA ASN A 48 -8.67 -18.37 28.12
C ASN A 48 -7.18 -17.96 28.07
N GLN A 49 -6.43 -18.39 27.06
CA GLN A 49 -5.02 -18.04 26.90
C GLN A 49 -4.76 -17.35 25.56
N LEU A 50 -3.70 -16.52 25.55
CA LEU A 50 -3.16 -15.90 24.34
C LEU A 50 -1.99 -16.73 23.83
N ILE A 51 -2.14 -17.28 22.62
CA ILE A 51 -1.10 -18.04 21.94
C ILE A 51 -0.50 -17.16 20.86
N TYR A 52 0.81 -16.97 20.90
CA TYR A 52 1.54 -16.22 19.88
C TYR A 52 1.73 -17.06 18.61
N ASP A 53 1.38 -16.51 17.46
CA ASP A 53 1.60 -17.12 16.14
C ASP A 53 2.69 -16.35 15.37
N GLU A 54 3.86 -16.96 15.26
CA GLU A 54 5.01 -16.37 14.54
C GLU A 54 4.75 -16.27 13.03
N ASN A 55 3.98 -17.20 12.44
CA ASN A 55 3.67 -17.16 11.02
C ASN A 55 2.74 -15.99 10.72
N LYS A 56 1.78 -15.72 11.61
CA LYS A 56 0.89 -14.56 11.50
C LYS A 56 1.65 -13.25 11.63
N GLU A 57 2.61 -13.16 12.55
CA GLU A 57 3.50 -12.00 12.67
C GLU A 57 4.28 -11.77 11.37
N LYS A 58 4.89 -12.82 10.81
CA LYS A 58 5.62 -12.73 9.53
C LYS A 58 4.71 -12.28 8.38
N GLU A 59 3.47 -12.78 8.33
CA GLU A 59 2.48 -12.37 7.34
C GLU A 59 2.13 -10.87 7.46
N LEU A 60 1.93 -10.38 8.69
CA LEU A 60 1.61 -8.98 8.96
C LEU A 60 2.80 -8.07 8.62
N GLN A 61 4.01 -8.45 8.99
CA GLN A 61 5.23 -7.70 8.65
C GLN A 61 5.45 -7.68 7.14
N TYR A 62 5.24 -8.81 6.45
CA TYR A 62 5.33 -8.88 5.00
C TYR A 62 4.29 -7.99 4.30
N LYS A 63 3.04 -8.01 4.76
CA LYS A 63 1.97 -7.13 4.25
C LYS A 63 2.30 -5.65 4.46
N LYS A 64 2.84 -5.30 5.62
CA LYS A 64 3.28 -3.94 5.93
C LYS A 64 4.43 -3.51 5.01
N ALA A 65 5.43 -4.35 4.84
CA ALA A 65 6.54 -4.10 3.93
C ALA A 65 6.07 -3.95 2.47
N LEU A 66 5.09 -4.74 2.02
CA LEU A 66 4.45 -4.59 0.71
C LEU A 66 3.69 -3.27 0.56
N GLN A 67 3.01 -2.83 1.62
CA GLN A 67 2.28 -1.56 1.62
C GLN A 67 3.25 -0.37 1.60
N GLU A 68 4.37 -0.46 2.31
CA GLU A 68 5.44 0.53 2.30
C GLU A 68 6.24 0.53 0.97
N ALA A 69 6.40 -0.63 0.34
CA ALA A 69 7.03 -0.77 -0.96
C ALA A 69 6.14 -0.32 -2.13
N LYS A 70 4.85 -0.07 -1.89
CA LYS A 70 3.96 0.47 -2.92
C LYS A 70 4.29 1.96 -3.07
N PRO A 71 4.67 2.43 -4.27
CA PRO A 71 5.00 3.83 -4.48
C PRO A 71 3.81 4.68 -4.04
N SER A 72 4.11 5.78 -3.36
CA SER A 72 3.09 6.68 -2.84
C SER A 72 2.24 7.23 -4.00
N ALA A 73 1.04 7.73 -3.68
CA ALA A 73 0.21 8.39 -4.70
C ALA A 73 0.97 9.56 -5.37
N GLU A 74 1.83 10.25 -4.62
CA GLU A 74 2.64 11.36 -5.12
C GLU A 74 3.72 10.89 -6.09
N GLU A 75 4.41 9.79 -5.78
CA GLU A 75 5.42 9.19 -6.68
C GLU A 75 4.77 8.69 -7.98
N GLN A 76 3.60 8.06 -7.89
CA GLN A 76 2.85 7.63 -9.08
C GLN A 76 2.41 8.82 -9.94
N ILE A 77 1.96 9.92 -9.32
CA ILE A 77 1.60 11.16 -10.02
C ILE A 77 2.82 11.75 -10.72
N LEU A 78 3.96 11.84 -10.04
CA LEU A 78 5.19 12.39 -10.61
C LEU A 78 5.64 11.58 -11.84
N THR A 79 5.72 10.25 -11.72
CA THR A 79 6.09 9.38 -12.85
C THR A 79 5.10 9.51 -14.02
N THR A 80 3.81 9.68 -13.74
CA THR A 80 2.80 9.89 -14.78
C THR A 80 2.96 11.25 -15.45
N GLN A 81 3.28 12.30 -14.70
CA GLN A 81 3.54 13.63 -15.26
C GLN A 81 4.77 13.64 -16.15
N GLU A 82 5.86 12.99 -15.73
CA GLU A 82 7.08 12.83 -16.54
C GLU A 82 6.77 12.12 -17.87
N ALA A 83 6.04 10.99 -17.82
CA ALA A 83 5.65 10.26 -19.02
C ALA A 83 4.76 11.08 -19.97
N LEU A 84 3.88 11.93 -19.43
CA LEU A 84 3.05 12.83 -20.23
C LEU A 84 3.89 13.91 -20.93
N VAL A 85 4.88 14.48 -20.24
CA VAL A 85 5.79 15.48 -20.84
C VAL A 85 6.56 14.86 -22.00
N ASP A 86 7.13 13.67 -21.82
CA ASP A 86 7.86 12.97 -22.89
C ASP A 86 6.96 12.71 -24.11
N MET A 87 5.70 12.33 -23.87
CA MET A 87 4.73 12.12 -24.95
C MET A 87 4.39 13.42 -25.68
N TYR A 88 4.23 14.54 -24.96
CA TYR A 88 4.01 15.85 -25.58
C TYR A 88 5.19 16.26 -26.44
N GLU A 89 6.42 16.10 -25.96
CA GLU A 89 7.62 16.42 -26.73
C GLU A 89 7.74 15.58 -28.02
N GLN A 90 7.40 14.29 -27.94
CA GLN A 90 7.37 13.42 -29.12
C GLN A 90 6.32 13.88 -30.13
N ASN A 91 5.11 14.24 -29.67
CA ASN A 91 4.07 14.76 -30.55
C ASN A 91 4.48 16.07 -31.23
N THR A 92 5.07 17.02 -30.50
CA THR A 92 5.56 18.27 -31.10
C THR A 92 6.63 18.02 -32.17
N LYS A 93 7.54 17.06 -31.94
CA LYS A 93 8.53 16.66 -32.96
C LYS A 93 7.88 16.08 -34.21
N LEU A 94 6.87 15.22 -34.05
CA LEU A 94 6.13 14.65 -35.17
C LEU A 94 5.35 15.72 -35.96
N GLU A 95 4.72 16.66 -35.26
CA GLU A 95 4.03 17.80 -35.90
C GLU A 95 5.01 18.65 -36.71
N GLN A 96 6.20 18.92 -36.17
CA GLN A 96 7.24 19.67 -36.88
C GLN A 96 7.72 18.93 -38.13
N GLN A 97 7.98 17.62 -38.04
CA GLN A 97 8.36 16.80 -39.19
C GLN A 97 7.27 16.77 -40.27
N LEU A 98 6.00 16.74 -39.87
CA LEU A 98 4.89 16.79 -40.81
C LEU A 98 4.86 18.12 -41.57
N ILE A 99 5.06 19.24 -40.88
CA ILE A 99 5.14 20.57 -41.49
C ILE A 99 6.32 20.64 -42.48
N GLU A 100 7.51 20.19 -42.06
CA GLU A 100 8.71 20.16 -42.92
C GLU A 100 8.48 19.32 -44.18
N THR A 101 7.83 18.18 -44.04
CA THR A 101 7.48 17.31 -45.18
C THR A 101 6.49 17.98 -46.12
N GLN A 102 5.47 18.68 -45.59
CA GLN A 102 4.50 19.42 -46.39
C GLN A 102 5.16 20.55 -47.18
N LEU A 103 6.07 21.31 -46.55
CA LEU A 103 6.82 22.36 -47.22
C LEU A 103 7.69 21.80 -48.35
N ALA A 104 8.44 20.73 -48.08
CA ALA A 104 9.27 20.08 -49.10
C ALA A 104 8.45 19.56 -50.29
N MET A 105 7.24 19.02 -50.04
CA MET A 105 6.33 18.62 -51.13
C MET A 105 5.89 19.82 -51.97
N VAL A 106 5.54 20.95 -51.33
CA VAL A 106 5.15 22.17 -52.05
C VAL A 106 6.31 22.68 -52.91
N ASP A 107 7.52 22.77 -52.36
CA ASP A 107 8.71 23.21 -53.09
C ASP A 107 8.98 22.32 -54.32
N MET A 108 8.81 21.00 -54.19
CA MET A 108 8.94 20.06 -55.31
C MET A 108 7.86 20.25 -56.37
N TYR A 109 6.62 20.57 -55.98
CA TYR A 109 5.56 20.87 -56.95
C TYR A 109 5.82 22.19 -57.68
N GLU A 110 6.26 23.24 -56.97
CA GLU A 110 6.56 24.54 -57.56
C GLU A 110 7.78 24.50 -58.49
N ALA A 111 8.82 23.72 -58.16
CA ALA A 111 9.99 23.56 -59.00
C ALA A 111 9.73 22.79 -60.33
N ASN A 112 8.59 22.11 -60.44
CA ASN A 112 8.18 21.35 -61.63
C ASN A 112 7.15 22.10 -62.52
N LEU A 113 6.81 23.35 -62.19
CA LEU A 113 5.98 24.27 -62.98
C LEU A 113 6.84 25.23 -63.81
#